data_AF-A0A2E7VM66-F1
#
_entry.id   AF-A0A2E7VM66-F1
#
_cell.length_a   1.000
_cell.length_b   1.000
_cell.length_c   1.000
_cell.angle_alpha   90.00
_cell.angle_beta   90.00
_cell.angle_gamma   90.00
#
_symmetry.space_group_name_H-M   'P 1'
#
loop_
_entity.id
_entity.type
_entity.pdbx_description
1 polymer ?
#
loop_
_entity_poly.entity_id
_entity_poly.type
_entity_poly.pdbx_seq_one_letter_code
_entity_poly.pdbx_strand_id
1 'polypeptide(L)'
;MPDLIVSLVDPKSLDSIMNMPMRLLIEGMESRSLRTIRPDQIPPSRQFDVDLEGEVLEWIDENPSLDVDYSLREQNIPTENKLELLLLMCHWASSVEWRCWDARLFLYLEPSLDYEVKSTESFLSPSLWKDFSTAISSYDRSSFVESVVMDWMSRRESLGETMDPSSDPRILPTMESHQIISGSLFDIIEGSRLEGNSILLGREYLEARSWHLGDRTLEDIIG
;
A
#
# COMPACT_ATOMS: atom_id res chain seq x y z
N MET A 1 -16.00 7.05 1.04
CA MET A 1 -15.32 6.38 -0.08
C MET A 1 -14.11 5.70 0.51
N PRO A 2 -13.85 4.44 0.15
CA PRO A 2 -12.74 3.69 0.73
C PRO A 2 -11.40 4.23 0.23
N ASP A 3 -10.39 4.18 1.09
CA ASP A 3 -9.02 4.46 0.67
C ASP A 3 -8.47 3.27 -0.11
N LEU A 4 -7.81 3.54 -1.23
CA LEU A 4 -6.86 2.60 -1.83
C LEU A 4 -5.55 2.69 -1.05
N ILE A 5 -4.95 1.52 -0.83
CA ILE A 5 -3.75 1.36 0.00
C ILE A 5 -2.64 0.78 -0.88
N VAL A 6 -1.47 1.42 -0.83
CA VAL A 6 -0.24 1.00 -1.50
C VAL A 6 0.89 1.00 -0.48
N SER A 7 1.47 -0.16 -0.22
CA SER A 7 2.56 -0.30 0.76
C SER A 7 3.79 -0.92 0.12
N LEU A 8 4.98 -0.52 0.57
CA LEU A 8 6.24 -1.15 0.17
C LEU A 8 6.62 -2.25 1.14
N VAL A 9 6.50 -3.50 0.69
CA VAL A 9 6.85 -4.68 1.47
C VAL A 9 8.29 -5.09 1.17
N ASP A 10 9.10 -5.22 2.23
CA ASP A 10 10.42 -5.83 2.14
C ASP A 10 10.27 -7.36 2.04
N PRO A 11 10.68 -7.99 0.92
CA PRO A 11 10.47 -9.41 0.71
C PRO A 11 11.23 -10.29 1.72
N LYS A 12 12.38 -9.82 2.23
CA LYS A 12 13.21 -10.59 3.17
C LYS A 12 12.56 -10.66 4.55
N SER A 13 12.04 -9.53 5.03
CA SER A 13 11.30 -9.44 6.28
C SER A 13 10.04 -10.30 6.24
N LEU A 14 9.28 -10.22 5.14
CA LEU A 14 8.09 -11.03 4.95
C LEU A 14 8.42 -12.54 4.91
N ASP A 15 9.42 -12.93 4.13
CA ASP A 15 9.81 -14.35 4.02
C ASP A 15 10.32 -14.91 5.37
N SER A 16 11.05 -14.08 6.14
CA SER A 16 11.53 -14.44 7.47
C SER A 16 10.39 -14.83 8.43
N ILE A 17 9.34 -14.00 8.52
CA ILE A 17 8.20 -14.27 9.41
C ILE A 17 7.26 -15.36 8.87
N MET A 18 7.11 -15.46 7.54
CA MET A 18 6.25 -16.47 6.93
C MET A 18 6.78 -17.90 7.11
N ASN A 19 8.10 -18.06 7.16
CA ASN A 19 8.76 -19.36 7.30
C ASN A 19 9.09 -19.72 8.77
N MET A 20 8.81 -18.81 9.70
CA MET A 20 9.02 -19.04 11.12
C MET A 20 7.91 -19.92 11.71
N PRO A 21 8.23 -20.90 12.58
CA PRO A 21 7.21 -21.59 13.37
C PRO A 21 6.36 -20.61 14.17
N MET A 22 5.05 -20.83 14.22
CA MET A 22 4.11 -19.92 14.90
C MET A 22 4.50 -19.67 16.37
N ARG A 23 5.07 -20.65 17.07
CA ARG A 23 5.62 -20.49 18.42
C ARG A 23 6.64 -19.34 18.51
N LEU A 24 7.60 -19.31 17.60
CA LEU A 24 8.65 -18.28 17.59
C LEU A 24 8.10 -16.93 17.15
N LEU A 25 7.09 -16.92 16.26
CA LEU A 25 6.38 -15.70 15.90
C LEU A 25 5.70 -15.09 17.14
N ILE A 26 4.94 -15.89 17.89
CA ILE A 26 4.23 -15.47 19.11
C ILE A 26 5.21 -14.94 20.16
N GLU A 27 6.20 -15.75 20.55
CA GLU A 27 7.23 -15.37 21.53
C GLU A 27 7.95 -14.08 21.09
N GLY A 28 8.20 -13.97 19.79
CA GLY A 28 8.88 -12.84 19.17
C GLY A 28 8.07 -11.54 19.20
N MET A 29 6.77 -11.60 18.93
CA MET A 29 5.84 -10.47 19.00
C MET A 29 5.61 -10.03 20.45
N GLU A 30 5.38 -10.97 21.37
CA GLU A 30 5.19 -10.69 22.81
C GLU A 30 6.42 -10.01 23.44
N SER A 31 7.61 -10.51 23.10
CA SER A 31 8.88 -9.96 23.59
C SER A 31 9.38 -8.74 22.80
N ARG A 32 8.71 -8.38 21.70
CA ARG A 32 9.11 -7.33 20.73
C ARG A 32 10.49 -7.57 20.09
N SER A 33 11.00 -8.80 20.13
CA SER A 33 12.32 -9.14 19.60
C SER A 33 12.34 -9.16 18.06
N LEU A 34 11.19 -9.37 17.41
CA LEU A 34 11.05 -9.35 15.95
C LEU A 34 11.14 -7.96 15.33
N ARG A 35 11.13 -6.88 16.12
CA ARG A 35 11.33 -5.52 15.60
C ARG A 35 12.69 -5.34 14.91
N THR A 36 13.65 -6.21 15.21
CA THR A 36 14.99 -6.22 14.58
C THR A 36 14.98 -6.68 13.12
N ILE A 37 13.97 -7.45 12.71
CA ILE A 37 13.80 -7.90 11.33
C ILE A 37 12.72 -7.11 10.58
N ARG A 38 12.09 -6.12 11.24
CA ARG A 38 11.13 -5.22 10.62
C ARG A 38 11.89 -4.16 9.78
N PRO A 39 11.42 -3.80 8.58
CA PRO A 39 12.10 -2.78 7.78
C PRO A 39 12.11 -1.42 8.46
N ASP A 40 13.16 -0.66 8.18
CA ASP A 40 13.25 0.74 8.61
C ASP A 40 12.11 1.55 7.98
N GLN A 41 11.53 2.45 8.77
CA GLN A 41 10.43 3.28 8.32
C GLN A 41 10.92 4.32 7.32
N ILE A 42 10.22 4.44 6.19
CA ILE A 42 10.38 5.56 5.26
C ILE A 42 9.24 6.56 5.54
N PRO A 43 9.54 7.85 5.82
CA PRO A 43 8.51 8.89 5.97
C PRO A 43 7.63 9.04 4.71
N PRO A 44 6.38 9.56 4.80
CA PRO A 44 5.81 10.29 5.93
C PRO A 44 5.06 9.44 6.97
N SER A 45 4.60 8.23 6.65
CA SER A 45 3.91 7.37 7.62
C SER A 45 3.89 5.89 7.21
N ARG A 46 3.88 5.01 8.21
CA ARG A 46 3.36 3.65 8.11
C ARG A 46 2.15 3.56 9.06
N GLN A 47 1.03 2.94 8.65
CA GLN A 47 -0.22 2.91 9.42
C GLN A 47 -0.09 2.14 10.77
N PHE A 48 1.09 1.60 11.06
CA PHE A 48 1.22 0.32 11.75
C PHE A 48 2.29 0.28 12.84
N ASP A 49 2.72 1.44 13.33
CA ASP A 49 3.73 1.50 14.39
C ASP A 49 3.22 1.15 15.78
N VAL A 50 1.92 1.33 16.01
CA VAL A 50 1.38 1.37 17.37
C VAL A 50 0.80 0.02 17.81
N ASP A 51 0.26 -0.82 16.91
CA ASP A 51 -0.47 -2.04 17.35
C ASP A 51 -0.42 -3.30 16.45
N LEU A 52 0.41 -3.38 15.39
CA LEU A 52 0.43 -4.59 14.55
C LEU A 52 0.83 -5.88 15.29
N GLU A 53 1.74 -5.78 16.25
CA GLU A 53 2.09 -6.91 17.13
C GLU A 53 0.84 -7.41 17.86
N GLY A 54 0.02 -6.49 18.36
CA GLY A 54 -1.23 -6.77 19.05
C GLY A 54 -2.25 -7.42 18.13
N GLU A 55 -2.47 -6.88 16.93
CA GLU A 55 -3.39 -7.44 15.93
C GLU A 55 -3.01 -8.86 15.51
N VAL A 56 -1.71 -9.14 15.32
CA VAL A 56 -1.24 -10.50 15.03
C VAL A 56 -1.50 -11.45 16.20
N LEU A 57 -1.25 -11.01 17.45
CA LEU A 57 -1.49 -11.83 18.64
C LEU A 57 -2.99 -12.07 18.88
N GLU A 58 -3.82 -11.04 18.70
CA GLU A 58 -5.28 -11.15 18.78
C GLU A 58 -5.81 -12.15 17.74
N TRP A 59 -5.33 -12.03 16.49
CA TRP A 59 -5.69 -12.98 15.44
C TRP A 59 -5.29 -14.42 15.81
N ILE A 60 -4.12 -14.63 16.40
CA ILE A 60 -3.66 -15.96 16.85
C ILE A 60 -4.57 -16.50 17.96
N ASP A 61 -4.96 -15.68 18.94
CA ASP A 61 -5.86 -16.07 20.02
C ASP A 61 -7.26 -16.46 19.51
N GLU A 62 -7.74 -15.81 18.45
CA GLU A 62 -9.01 -16.15 17.79
C GLU A 62 -8.93 -17.45 16.96
N ASN A 63 -7.72 -17.96 16.71
CA ASN A 63 -7.45 -19.13 15.88
C ASN A 63 -6.79 -20.29 16.65
N PRO A 64 -7.46 -20.91 17.64
CA PRO A 64 -6.86 -21.92 18.53
C PRO A 64 -6.49 -23.24 17.84
N SER A 65 -6.89 -23.43 16.58
CA SER A 65 -6.51 -24.61 15.77
C SER A 65 -5.12 -24.52 15.16
N LEU A 66 -4.39 -23.41 15.38
CA LEU A 66 -3.01 -23.26 14.93
C LEU A 66 -2.11 -24.33 15.53
N ASP A 67 -1.29 -24.93 14.69
CA ASP A 67 -0.20 -25.78 15.15
C ASP A 67 1.04 -24.91 15.36
N VAL A 68 1.42 -24.71 16.62
CA VAL A 68 2.51 -23.79 16.99
C VAL A 68 3.87 -24.21 16.44
N ASP A 69 4.05 -25.47 16.05
CA ASP A 69 5.33 -25.99 15.57
C ASP A 69 5.52 -25.81 14.06
N TYR A 70 4.45 -25.46 13.32
CA TYR A 70 4.48 -25.19 11.88
C TYR A 70 4.51 -23.70 11.55
N SER A 71 5.07 -23.36 10.40
CA SER A 71 4.98 -22.01 9.82
C SER A 71 3.62 -21.74 9.18
N LEU A 72 3.31 -20.48 8.84
CA LEU A 72 2.05 -20.11 8.15
C LEU A 72 1.81 -20.95 6.89
N ARG A 73 2.87 -21.20 6.11
CA ARG A 73 2.79 -21.99 4.87
C ARG A 73 2.38 -23.43 5.12
N GLU A 74 2.82 -24.00 6.23
CA GLU A 74 2.61 -25.40 6.61
C GLU A 74 1.33 -25.62 7.42
N GLN A 75 0.67 -24.54 7.88
CA GLN A 75 -0.56 -24.65 8.66
C GLN A 75 -1.64 -25.41 7.91
N ASN A 76 -2.41 -26.23 8.63
CA ASN A 76 -3.60 -26.91 8.10
C ASN A 76 -4.88 -26.26 8.66
N ILE A 77 -5.04 -24.97 8.37
CA ILE A 77 -6.20 -24.14 8.74
C ILE A 77 -6.92 -23.65 7.46
N PRO A 78 -8.15 -23.12 7.57
CA PRO A 78 -8.87 -22.56 6.42
C PRO A 78 -8.04 -21.52 5.65
N THR A 79 -8.20 -21.47 4.33
CA THR A 79 -7.45 -20.57 3.45
C THR A 79 -7.70 -19.11 3.83
N GLU A 80 -8.93 -18.74 4.15
CA GLU A 80 -9.31 -17.39 4.59
C GLU A 80 -8.48 -16.95 5.81
N ASN A 81 -8.35 -17.82 6.80
CA ASN A 81 -7.55 -17.57 8.00
C ASN A 81 -6.07 -17.37 7.63
N LYS A 82 -5.51 -18.21 6.74
CA LYS A 82 -4.12 -18.00 6.27
C LYS A 82 -3.95 -16.65 5.57
N LEU A 83 -4.94 -16.22 4.79
CA LEU A 83 -4.90 -14.95 4.05
C LEU A 83 -4.95 -13.74 4.98
N GLU A 84 -5.78 -13.78 6.02
CA GLU A 84 -5.84 -12.73 7.04
C GLU A 84 -4.50 -12.56 7.74
N LEU A 85 -3.90 -13.67 8.22
CA LEU A 85 -2.58 -13.61 8.85
C LEU A 85 -1.49 -13.18 7.86
N LEU A 86 -1.54 -13.63 6.58
CA LEU A 86 -0.60 -13.16 5.57
C LEU A 86 -0.71 -11.65 5.35
N LEU A 87 -1.93 -11.10 5.30
CA LEU A 87 -2.12 -9.66 5.14
C LEU A 87 -1.49 -8.87 6.30
N LEU A 88 -1.71 -9.31 7.54
CA LEU A 88 -1.06 -8.74 8.73
C LEU A 88 0.48 -8.84 8.64
N MET A 89 1.01 -9.97 8.18
CA MET A 89 2.45 -10.16 7.94
C MET A 89 3.00 -9.23 6.85
N CYS A 90 2.24 -8.98 5.77
CA CYS A 90 2.63 -8.01 4.75
C CYS A 90 2.68 -6.58 5.31
N HIS A 91 1.70 -6.20 6.14
CA HIS A 91 1.72 -4.90 6.84
C HIS A 91 2.89 -4.79 7.83
N TRP A 92 3.21 -5.87 8.54
CA TRP A 92 4.39 -5.92 9.42
C TRP A 92 5.69 -5.68 8.65
N ALA A 93 5.84 -6.36 7.52
CA ALA A 93 6.99 -6.28 6.63
C ALA A 93 6.99 -5.04 5.72
N SER A 94 6.10 -4.06 5.95
CA SER A 94 6.05 -2.82 5.15
C SER A 94 6.93 -1.70 5.74
N SER A 95 7.70 -1.03 4.88
CA SER A 95 8.52 0.14 5.26
C SER A 95 7.75 1.46 5.26
N VAL A 96 6.72 1.56 4.40
CA VAL A 96 5.89 2.76 4.22
C VAL A 96 4.54 2.37 3.63
N GLU A 97 3.53 3.21 3.89
CA GLU A 97 2.22 3.11 3.30
C GLU A 97 1.78 4.46 2.72
N TRP A 98 1.16 4.42 1.55
CA TRP A 98 0.45 5.52 0.94
C TRP A 98 -1.03 5.17 0.80
N ARG A 99 -1.88 6.13 1.15
CA ARG A 99 -3.34 5.99 1.10
C ARG A 99 -3.94 7.15 0.34
N CYS A 100 -4.99 6.85 -0.42
CA CYS A 100 -5.78 7.88 -1.06
C CYS A 100 -7.20 7.44 -1.33
N TRP A 101 -8.15 8.37 -1.25
CA TRP A 101 -9.52 8.15 -1.70
C TRP A 101 -9.51 7.65 -3.14
N ASP A 102 -10.16 6.52 -3.40
CA ASP A 102 -10.16 5.87 -4.70
C ASP A 102 -10.58 6.80 -5.86
N ALA A 103 -11.58 7.66 -5.63
CA ALA A 103 -12.05 8.64 -6.60
C ALA A 103 -11.03 9.76 -6.91
N ARG A 104 -9.99 9.96 -6.10
CA ARG A 104 -8.93 10.95 -6.38
C ARG A 104 -7.78 10.37 -7.19
N LEU A 105 -7.67 9.04 -7.31
CA LEU A 105 -6.59 8.38 -8.04
C LEU A 105 -6.54 8.78 -9.53
N PHE A 106 -7.68 9.13 -10.13
CA PHE A 106 -7.71 9.67 -11.49
C PHE A 106 -6.78 10.88 -11.63
N LEU A 107 -6.77 11.78 -10.64
CA LEU A 107 -5.91 12.97 -10.66
C LEU A 107 -4.42 12.66 -10.52
N TYR A 108 -4.07 11.51 -9.96
CA TYR A 108 -2.69 11.17 -9.63
C TYR A 108 -2.04 10.24 -10.65
N LEU A 109 -2.82 9.35 -11.27
CA LEU A 109 -2.30 8.34 -12.18
C LEU A 109 -2.53 8.72 -13.65
N GLU A 110 -3.71 9.23 -14.02
CA GLU A 110 -4.01 9.55 -15.42
C GLU A 110 -3.07 10.57 -16.07
N PRO A 111 -2.53 11.61 -15.38
CA PRO A 111 -1.63 12.57 -16.01
C PRO A 111 -0.35 11.94 -16.59
N SER A 112 0.03 10.76 -16.10
CA SER A 112 1.20 10.03 -16.58
C SER A 112 0.84 8.86 -17.52
N LEU A 113 -0.43 8.50 -17.65
CA LEU A 113 -0.86 7.38 -18.48
C LEU A 113 -1.30 7.88 -19.87
N ASP A 114 -0.98 7.11 -20.92
CA ASP A 114 -1.41 7.40 -22.29
C ASP A 114 -2.89 7.05 -22.56
N TYR A 115 -3.65 6.72 -21.51
CA TYR A 115 -5.03 6.29 -21.59
C TYR A 115 -5.84 6.72 -20.37
N GLU A 116 -7.14 6.88 -20.56
CA GLU A 116 -8.09 7.15 -19.47
C GLU A 116 -8.38 5.88 -18.66
N VAL A 117 -8.46 6.04 -17.34
CA VAL A 117 -8.82 4.96 -16.43
C VAL A 117 -10.35 4.85 -16.38
N LYS A 118 -10.88 3.64 -16.61
CA LYS A 118 -12.32 3.46 -16.84
C LYS A 118 -13.16 3.58 -15.58
N SER A 119 -12.62 3.19 -14.43
CA SER A 119 -13.35 3.10 -13.17
C SER A 119 -12.39 2.99 -11.98
N THR A 120 -12.89 3.25 -10.77
CA THR A 120 -12.11 3.07 -9.54
C THR A 120 -11.65 1.63 -9.34
N GLU A 121 -12.40 0.62 -9.80
CA GLU A 121 -12.00 -0.79 -9.77
C GLU A 121 -10.72 -1.08 -10.55
N SER A 122 -10.44 -0.28 -11.60
CA SER A 122 -9.23 -0.45 -12.40
C SER A 122 -7.96 -0.24 -11.57
N PHE A 123 -8.02 0.57 -10.51
CA PHE A 123 -6.90 0.82 -9.61
C PHE A 123 -6.52 -0.37 -8.73
N LEU A 124 -7.34 -1.43 -8.67
CA LEU A 124 -6.98 -2.69 -8.01
C LEU A 124 -6.20 -3.65 -8.90
N SER A 125 -5.96 -3.30 -10.18
CA SER A 125 -5.19 -4.12 -11.11
C SER A 125 -3.69 -3.85 -10.99
N PRO A 126 -2.85 -4.85 -10.67
CA PRO A 126 -1.39 -4.69 -10.67
C PRO A 126 -0.82 -4.18 -12.00
N SER A 127 -1.44 -4.55 -13.13
CA SER A 127 -1.00 -4.10 -14.45
C SER A 127 -1.03 -2.58 -14.60
N LEU A 128 -2.03 -1.92 -14.03
CA LEU A 128 -2.15 -0.46 -14.09
C LEU A 128 -1.01 0.21 -13.33
N TRP A 129 -0.63 -0.34 -12.17
CA TRP A 129 0.50 0.14 -11.37
C TRP A 129 1.84 -0.09 -12.05
N LYS A 130 1.98 -1.17 -12.82
CA LYS A 130 3.15 -1.44 -13.64
C LYS A 130 3.28 -0.45 -14.81
N ASP A 131 2.16 -0.16 -15.49
CA ASP A 131 2.11 0.84 -16.56
C ASP A 131 2.46 2.22 -16.01
N PHE A 132 1.87 2.58 -14.86
CA PHE A 132 2.16 3.82 -14.15
C PHE A 132 3.63 3.93 -13.72
N SER A 133 4.19 2.88 -13.09
CA SER A 133 5.61 2.83 -12.68
C SER A 133 6.56 2.99 -13.87
N THR A 134 6.19 2.43 -15.03
CA THR A 134 6.94 2.59 -16.27
C THR A 134 6.86 4.03 -16.77
N ALA A 135 5.67 4.62 -16.79
CA ALA A 135 5.45 5.98 -17.26
C ALA A 135 6.20 7.02 -16.42
N ILE A 136 6.14 6.92 -15.09
CA ILE A 136 6.81 7.90 -14.21
C ILE A 136 8.34 7.73 -14.16
N SER A 137 8.89 6.66 -14.75
CA SER A 137 10.34 6.42 -14.78
C SER A 137 11.13 7.47 -15.55
N SER A 138 10.47 8.21 -16.46
CA SER A 138 11.07 9.33 -17.17
C SER A 138 10.93 10.67 -16.44
N TYR A 139 10.26 10.71 -15.29
CA TYR A 139 10.03 11.92 -14.50
C TYR A 139 11.02 12.00 -13.35
N ASP A 140 11.46 13.21 -13.02
CA ASP A 140 11.88 13.49 -11.65
C ASP A 140 10.66 13.82 -10.77
N ARG A 141 10.85 13.76 -9.45
CA ARG A 141 9.78 13.99 -8.47
C ARG A 141 9.06 15.33 -8.67
N SER A 142 9.79 16.41 -8.97
CA SER A 142 9.20 17.73 -9.16
C SER A 142 8.34 17.77 -10.42
N SER A 143 8.85 17.23 -11.53
CA SER A 143 8.13 17.14 -12.79
C SER A 143 6.85 16.33 -12.67
N PHE A 144 6.86 15.21 -11.94
CA PHE A 144 5.66 14.41 -11.70
C PHE A 144 4.62 15.19 -10.90
N VAL A 145 5.01 15.78 -9.76
CA VAL A 145 4.13 16.57 -8.90
C VAL A 145 3.50 17.75 -9.66
N GLU A 146 4.30 18.44 -10.47
CA GLU A 146 3.82 19.55 -11.30
C GLU A 146 2.78 19.07 -12.33
N SER A 147 3.01 17.92 -12.98
CA SER A 147 2.06 17.36 -13.96
C SER A 147 0.68 17.09 -13.35
N VAL A 148 0.64 16.55 -12.12
CA VAL A 148 -0.60 16.30 -11.37
C VAL A 148 -1.31 17.60 -11.05
N VAL A 149 -0.58 18.60 -10.55
CA VAL A 149 -1.18 19.91 -10.19
C VAL A 149 -1.74 20.60 -11.43
N MET A 150 -1.01 20.60 -12.54
CA MET A 150 -1.45 21.21 -13.79
C MET A 150 -2.70 20.53 -14.36
N ASP A 151 -2.76 19.19 -14.32
CA ASP A 151 -3.96 18.45 -14.74
C ASP A 151 -5.17 18.78 -13.85
N TRP A 152 -4.99 18.78 -12.52
CA TRP A 152 -6.04 19.16 -11.58
C TRP A 152 -6.56 20.59 -11.83
N MET A 153 -5.67 21.57 -12.04
CA MET A 153 -6.06 22.94 -12.38
C MET A 153 -6.85 22.99 -13.69
N SER A 154 -6.41 22.27 -14.72
CA SER A 154 -7.10 22.22 -16.02
C SER A 154 -8.50 21.60 -15.93
N ARG A 155 -8.65 20.49 -15.20
CA ARG A 155 -9.97 19.88 -14.96
C ARG A 155 -10.90 20.81 -14.21
N ARG A 156 -10.38 21.55 -13.22
CA ARG A 156 -11.14 22.53 -12.45
C ARG A 156 -11.62 23.68 -13.32
N GLU A 157 -10.75 24.29 -14.12
CA GLU A 157 -11.14 25.33 -15.08
C GLU A 157 -12.18 24.84 -16.09
N SER A 158 -12.05 23.59 -16.56
CA SER A 158 -13.00 22.98 -17.50
C SER A 158 -14.40 22.80 -16.92
N LEU A 159 -14.53 22.73 -15.59
CA LEU A 159 -15.81 22.72 -14.88
C LEU A 159 -16.38 24.12 -14.65
N GLY A 160 -15.69 25.18 -15.09
CA GLY A 160 -16.08 26.57 -14.89
C GLY A 160 -15.80 27.09 -13.48
N GLU A 161 -14.97 26.38 -12.70
CA GLU A 161 -14.60 26.77 -11.34
C GLU A 161 -13.52 27.86 -11.35
N THR A 162 -13.52 28.71 -10.32
CA THR A 162 -12.52 29.78 -10.21
C THR A 162 -11.14 29.23 -9.83
N MET A 163 -10.10 29.85 -10.42
CA MET A 163 -8.68 29.66 -10.08
C MET A 163 -8.10 30.80 -9.25
N ASP A 164 -8.92 31.83 -8.97
CA ASP A 164 -8.49 32.97 -8.17
C ASP A 164 -8.59 32.65 -6.66
N PRO A 165 -7.47 32.61 -5.92
CA PRO A 165 -7.48 32.35 -4.48
C PRO A 165 -8.22 33.41 -3.67
N SER A 166 -8.42 34.61 -4.24
CA SER A 166 -9.24 35.65 -3.61
C SER A 166 -10.73 35.32 -3.66
N SER A 167 -11.15 34.57 -4.69
CA SER A 167 -12.51 34.09 -4.90
C SER A 167 -12.77 32.74 -4.21
N ASP A 168 -11.79 31.85 -4.13
CA ASP A 168 -11.83 30.62 -3.32
C ASP A 168 -10.54 30.44 -2.51
N PRO A 169 -10.57 30.69 -1.19
CA PRO A 169 -9.39 30.59 -0.34
C PRO A 169 -8.89 29.15 -0.14
N ARG A 170 -9.65 28.13 -0.57
CA ARG A 170 -9.24 26.72 -0.44
C ARG A 170 -8.34 26.25 -1.57
N ILE A 171 -8.18 27.02 -2.64
CA ILE A 171 -7.37 26.60 -3.81
C ILE A 171 -5.94 26.28 -3.40
N LEU A 172 -5.28 27.18 -2.66
CA LEU A 172 -3.87 26.98 -2.28
C LEU A 172 -3.69 25.80 -1.32
N PRO A 173 -4.47 25.63 -0.24
CA PRO A 173 -4.41 24.42 0.59
C PRO A 173 -4.72 23.14 -0.18
N THR A 174 -5.63 23.18 -1.15
CA THR A 174 -5.97 22.01 -1.96
C THR A 174 -4.82 21.63 -2.90
N MET A 175 -4.20 22.63 -3.54
CA MET A 175 -3.01 22.44 -4.37
C MET A 175 -1.86 21.85 -3.54
N GLU A 176 -1.59 22.39 -2.35
CA GLU A 176 -0.57 21.86 -1.43
C GLU A 176 -0.86 20.41 -1.06
N SER A 177 -2.12 20.05 -0.81
CA SER A 177 -2.53 18.67 -0.57
C SER A 177 -2.23 17.76 -1.77
N HIS A 178 -2.51 18.20 -3.01
CA HIS A 178 -2.16 17.44 -4.21
C HIS A 178 -0.65 17.28 -4.36
N GLN A 179 0.14 18.31 -4.04
CA GLN A 179 1.60 18.25 -4.09
C GLN A 179 2.18 17.25 -3.09
N ILE A 180 1.67 17.24 -1.86
CA ILE A 180 2.13 16.32 -0.81
C ILE A 180 1.78 14.87 -1.20
N ILE A 181 0.53 14.62 -1.60
CA ILE A 181 0.03 13.27 -1.91
C ILE A 181 0.71 12.69 -3.17
N SER A 182 0.86 13.48 -4.23
CA SER A 182 1.57 13.03 -5.43
C SER A 182 3.07 12.85 -5.18
N GLY A 183 3.68 13.73 -4.40
CA GLY A 183 5.09 13.61 -4.04
C GLY A 183 5.37 12.29 -3.31
N SER A 184 4.55 11.93 -2.31
CA SER A 184 4.71 10.67 -1.59
C SER A 184 4.37 9.44 -2.43
N LEU A 185 3.41 9.55 -3.37
CA LEU A 185 3.12 8.49 -4.34
C LEU A 185 4.35 8.19 -5.20
N PHE A 186 5.00 9.23 -5.72
CA PHE A 186 6.23 9.09 -6.51
C PHE A 186 7.32 8.38 -5.71
N ASP A 187 7.54 8.81 -4.46
CA ASP A 187 8.55 8.25 -3.58
C ASP A 187 8.32 6.74 -3.33
N ILE A 188 7.06 6.30 -3.14
CA ILE A 188 6.72 4.88 -3.00
C ILE A 188 7.00 4.09 -4.28
N ILE A 189 6.54 4.58 -5.44
CA ILE A 189 6.68 3.81 -6.68
C ILE A 189 8.15 3.71 -7.12
N GLU A 190 8.93 4.77 -6.93
CA GLU A 190 10.38 4.73 -7.12
C GLU A 190 11.06 3.75 -6.15
N GLY A 191 10.66 3.76 -4.88
CA GLY A 191 11.18 2.84 -3.86
C GLY A 191 10.97 1.37 -4.25
N SER A 192 9.78 1.01 -4.75
CA SER A 192 9.53 -0.34 -5.27
C SER A 192 10.49 -0.70 -6.40
N ARG A 193 10.73 0.22 -7.34
CA ARG A 193 11.55 -0.05 -8.53
C ARG A 193 13.04 -0.16 -8.22
N LEU A 194 13.55 0.69 -7.34
CA LEU A 194 14.99 0.81 -7.08
C LEU A 194 15.49 -0.14 -5.99
N GLU A 195 14.67 -0.44 -5.00
CA GLU A 195 15.07 -1.23 -3.82
C GLU A 195 14.65 -2.71 -3.91
N GLY A 196 13.85 -3.07 -4.92
CA GLY A 196 13.34 -4.43 -5.10
C GLY A 196 12.21 -4.79 -4.12
N ASN A 197 11.62 -3.79 -3.46
CA ASN A 197 10.45 -3.94 -2.61
C ASN A 197 9.21 -4.28 -3.44
N SER A 198 8.34 -5.12 -2.90
CA SER A 198 7.08 -5.50 -3.54
C SER A 198 5.96 -4.54 -3.15
N ILE A 199 5.16 -4.11 -4.12
CA ILE A 199 3.95 -3.33 -3.83
C ILE A 199 2.88 -4.27 -3.28
N LEU A 200 2.40 -3.98 -2.06
CA LEU A 200 1.13 -4.50 -1.57
C LEU A 200 0.03 -3.52 -1.99
N LEU A 201 -0.97 -4.02 -2.72
CA LEU A 201 -2.08 -3.24 -3.26
C LEU A 201 -3.41 -3.77 -2.72
N GLY A 202 -4.22 -2.86 -2.18
CA GLY A 202 -5.55 -3.17 -1.70
C GLY A 202 -6.41 -1.94 -1.51
N ARG A 203 -7.51 -2.11 -0.78
CA ARG A 203 -8.47 -1.05 -0.49
C ARG A 203 -9.09 -1.29 0.89
N GLU A 204 -9.49 -0.24 1.56
CA GLU A 204 -10.21 -0.36 2.82
C GLU A 204 -11.43 -1.28 2.70
N TYR A 205 -11.63 -2.11 3.72
CA TYR A 205 -12.70 -3.12 3.81
C TYR A 205 -12.63 -4.23 2.76
N LEU A 206 -11.55 -4.31 1.99
CA LEU A 206 -11.34 -5.38 1.04
C LEU A 206 -10.85 -6.63 1.78
N GLU A 207 -11.51 -7.76 1.55
CA GLU A 207 -11.10 -9.07 2.08
C GLU A 207 -9.67 -9.41 1.63
N ALA A 208 -8.88 -10.03 2.52
CA ALA A 208 -7.47 -10.36 2.28
C ALA A 208 -7.22 -11.08 0.94
N ARG A 209 -8.16 -11.92 0.50
CA ARG A 209 -8.08 -12.65 -0.78
C ARG A 209 -8.02 -11.77 -2.03
N SER A 210 -8.52 -10.54 -1.95
CA SER A 210 -8.54 -9.61 -3.08
C SER A 210 -7.34 -8.64 -3.07
N TRP A 211 -6.45 -8.77 -2.09
CA TRP A 211 -5.19 -8.02 -2.06
C TRP A 211 -4.16 -8.66 -2.99
N HIS A 212 -3.28 -7.80 -3.53
CA HIS A 212 -2.19 -8.23 -4.39
C HIS A 212 -0.85 -7.86 -3.78
N LEU A 213 0.13 -8.77 -3.87
CA LEU A 213 1.53 -8.49 -3.58
C LEU A 213 2.33 -8.67 -4.89
N GLY A 214 2.74 -7.55 -5.46
CA GLY A 214 3.24 -7.49 -6.84
C GLY A 214 2.15 -7.92 -7.83
N ASP A 215 2.50 -8.81 -8.76
CA ASP A 215 1.59 -9.30 -9.80
C ASP A 215 0.68 -10.47 -9.35
N ARG A 216 0.74 -10.87 -8.08
CA ARG A 216 0.04 -12.06 -7.55
C ARG A 216 -0.98 -11.68 -6.48
N THR A 217 -2.08 -12.43 -6.41
CA THR A 217 -2.98 -12.36 -5.26
C THR A 217 -2.31 -12.95 -4.02
N LEU A 218 -2.80 -12.62 -2.82
CA LEU A 218 -2.33 -13.29 -1.60
C LEU A 218 -2.64 -14.80 -1.60
N GLU A 219 -3.73 -15.21 -2.26
CA GLU A 219 -4.11 -16.62 -2.45
C GLU A 219 -3.03 -17.39 -3.22
N ASP A 220 -2.52 -16.83 -4.33
CA ASP A 220 -1.44 -17.42 -5.12
C ASP A 220 -0.12 -17.59 -4.33
N ILE A 221 0.05 -16.87 -3.21
CA ILE A 221 1.27 -16.88 -2.40
C ILE A 221 1.25 -17.98 -1.33
N ILE A 222 0.07 -18.27 -0.79
CA ILE A 222 -0.09 -19.27 0.29
C ILE A 222 -0.36 -20.69 -0.22
N GLY A 223 -0.84 -20.83 -1.46
CA GLY A 223 -1.12 -22.13 -2.09
C GLY A 223 -2.52 -22.64 -1.84
#